data_AF-A0AAQ3U386-F1
#
_entry.id   AF-A0AAQ3U386-F1
#
_cell.length_a   1.000
_cell.length_b   1.000
_cell.length_c   1.000
_cell.angle_alpha   90.00
_cell.angle_beta   90.00
_cell.angle_gamma   90.00
#
_symmetry.space_group_name_H-M   'P 1'
#
loop_
_entity.id
_entity.type
_entity.pdbx_description
1 polymer ?
#
loop_
_entity_poly.entity_id
_entity_poly.type
_entity_poly.pdbx_seq_one_letter_code
_entity_poly.pdbx_strand_id
1 'polypeptide(L)'
;MLDEHRTPRCFWVEAVNMACCIANRIFLRAFLRKTSYELRFGRQPSVNHLRAFGCRCFVLKKAGHTDKFESRCLDGIFLGYASSSRAFRMWILEAKQVVETCEVSFDETMSCTTPAFELSDFEDKEGTVDVGDAGATAPAAAPAPSATSSDDDGGSLPTASSSLPRQQAQAEAGPAKDVGEVQRDHPPHRMIGDIHQRVTCSSVNSLAFFFHSAYVATFEPQDVSHALSDPNWVNAMHEELENFERNHVWNIVEPPPNCRPICTKWKEGIDYEETFAPVARLEAIRILLAFVAIKGFKLQQMDVKSAFLNGFIEEEVYVRQPPGFESAKFLDRVYKLRKALYGLKQAPRAWYARLKSFLLKSRFVMGSVDKTLFLLSRGGDTLIVQIYVDDIIFGGSFHALVSSFAEQMSRDLT
;
A
#
# COMPACT_ATOMS: atom_id res chain seq x y z
N MET A 1 7.60 -5.17 -17.78
CA MET A 1 7.86 -3.73 -18.04
C MET A 1 9.14 -3.21 -17.38
N LEU A 2 9.26 -2.86 -16.08
CA LEU A 2 10.55 -2.40 -15.52
C LEU A 2 11.58 -3.54 -15.29
N ASP A 3 11.09 -4.67 -14.78
CA ASP A 3 11.89 -5.88 -14.55
C ASP A 3 12.37 -6.51 -15.87
N GLU A 4 11.51 -6.45 -16.89
CA GLU A 4 11.78 -6.89 -18.27
C GLU A 4 12.90 -6.09 -18.95
N HIS A 5 13.07 -4.81 -18.57
CA HIS A 5 14.17 -3.96 -19.01
C HIS A 5 15.38 -3.99 -18.05
N ARG A 6 15.43 -4.95 -17.12
CA ARG A 6 16.52 -5.11 -16.13
C ARG A 6 16.85 -3.83 -15.35
N THR A 7 15.86 -2.99 -15.09
CA THR A 7 16.09 -1.76 -14.30
C THR A 7 16.28 -2.15 -12.82
N PRO A 8 17.40 -1.76 -12.17
CA PRO A 8 17.64 -2.08 -10.77
C PRO A 8 16.50 -1.59 -9.86
N ARG A 9 16.14 -2.39 -8.86
CA ARG A 9 15.01 -2.11 -7.94
C ARG A 9 15.16 -0.77 -7.20
N CYS A 10 16.39 -0.37 -6.90
CA CYS A 10 16.70 0.91 -6.25
C CYS A 10 16.24 2.14 -7.07
N PHE A 11 16.08 2.01 -8.39
CA PHE A 11 15.64 3.11 -9.27
C PHE A 11 14.15 3.05 -9.64
N TRP A 12 13.39 2.05 -9.16
CA TRP A 12 11.97 1.93 -9.49
C TRP A 12 11.15 3.12 -8.98
N VAL A 13 11.50 3.64 -7.80
CA VAL A 13 10.85 4.85 -7.25
C VAL A 13 11.04 6.04 -8.18
N GLU A 14 12.24 6.21 -8.74
CA GLU A 14 12.54 7.29 -9.68
C GLU A 14 11.81 7.10 -11.02
N ALA A 15 11.75 5.87 -11.53
CA ALA A 15 10.98 5.54 -12.73
C ALA A 15 9.49 5.87 -12.56
N VAL A 16 8.89 5.52 -11.41
CA VAL A 16 7.50 5.83 -11.08
C VAL A 16 7.27 7.34 -10.95
N ASN A 17 8.19 8.06 -10.31
CA ASN A 17 8.12 9.52 -10.20
C ASN A 17 8.15 10.19 -11.57
N MET A 18 9.06 9.74 -12.46
CA MET A 18 9.14 10.24 -13.83
C MET A 18 7.88 9.92 -14.62
N ALA A 19 7.36 8.70 -14.55
CA ALA A 19 6.10 8.32 -15.20
C ALA A 19 4.93 9.20 -14.74
N CYS A 20 4.82 9.48 -13.44
CA CYS A 20 3.81 10.40 -12.91
C CYS A 20 4.01 11.83 -13.41
N CYS A 21 5.25 12.31 -13.47
CA CYS A 21 5.60 13.64 -13.97
C CYS A 21 5.17 13.82 -15.44
N ILE A 22 5.44 12.81 -16.27
CA ILE A 22 5.09 12.76 -17.69
C ILE A 22 3.58 12.62 -17.88
N ALA A 23 2.94 11.69 -17.17
CA ALA A 23 1.51 11.44 -17.27
C ALA A 23 0.69 12.71 -17.01
N ASN A 24 1.10 13.52 -16.04
CA ASN A 24 0.45 14.79 -15.71
C ASN A 24 0.59 15.87 -16.82
N ARG A 25 1.56 15.73 -17.73
CA ARG A 25 1.88 16.72 -18.77
C ARG A 25 1.51 16.28 -20.19
N ILE A 26 1.33 14.98 -20.44
CA ILE A 26 1.00 14.46 -21.78
C ILE A 26 -0.46 14.03 -21.88
N PHE A 27 -1.00 13.34 -20.86
CA PHE A 27 -2.35 12.80 -20.98
C PHE A 27 -3.40 13.89 -20.86
N LEU A 28 -4.19 14.04 -21.92
CA LEU A 28 -5.36 14.88 -21.95
C LEU A 28 -6.51 14.17 -21.23
N ARG A 29 -7.21 14.90 -20.35
CA ARG A 29 -8.49 14.42 -19.83
C ARG A 29 -9.53 14.53 -20.93
N ALA A 30 -10.09 13.41 -21.37
CA ALA A 30 -10.95 13.30 -22.56
C ALA A 30 -12.06 14.36 -22.66
N PHE A 31 -12.72 14.68 -21.53
CA PHE A 31 -13.80 15.66 -21.49
C PHE A 31 -13.32 17.12 -21.53
N LEU A 32 -12.19 17.42 -20.87
CA LEU A 32 -11.71 18.79 -20.70
C LEU A 32 -10.73 19.21 -21.80
N ARG A 33 -10.16 18.24 -22.54
CA ARG A 33 -9.07 18.43 -23.52
C ARG A 33 -7.89 19.25 -22.96
N LYS A 34 -7.66 19.13 -21.65
CA LYS A 34 -6.58 19.78 -20.92
C LYS A 34 -5.77 18.73 -20.17
N THR A 35 -4.48 19.01 -20.00
CA THR A 35 -3.58 18.18 -19.18
C THR A 35 -3.81 18.43 -17.68
N SER A 36 -3.46 17.48 -16.82
CA SER A 36 -3.53 17.69 -15.36
C SER A 36 -2.64 18.87 -14.92
N TYR A 37 -1.51 19.09 -15.61
CA TYR A 37 -0.63 20.23 -15.40
C TYR A 37 -1.31 21.56 -15.73
N GLU A 38 -1.99 21.67 -16.88
CA GLU A 38 -2.76 22.87 -17.26
C GLU A 38 -3.85 23.20 -16.26
N LEU A 39 -4.58 22.19 -15.79
CA LEU A 39 -5.64 22.40 -14.82
C LEU A 39 -5.11 22.95 -13.48
N ARG A 40 -3.90 22.54 -13.09
CA ARG A 40 -3.28 22.98 -11.83
C ARG A 40 -2.62 24.35 -11.93
N PHE A 41 -1.91 24.64 -13.03
CA PHE A 41 -1.06 25.83 -13.16
C PHE A 41 -1.57 26.87 -14.17
N GLY A 42 -2.68 26.59 -14.86
CA GLY A 42 -3.29 27.52 -15.82
C GLY A 42 -2.49 27.76 -17.10
N ARG A 43 -1.41 27.00 -17.33
CA ARG A 43 -0.52 27.13 -18.50
C ARG A 43 -0.22 25.76 -19.12
N GLN A 44 -0.01 25.73 -20.43
CA GLN A 44 0.37 24.51 -21.15
C GLN A 44 1.76 24.04 -20.71
N PRO A 45 1.97 22.74 -20.45
CA PRO A 45 3.29 22.21 -20.15
C PRO A 45 4.17 22.26 -21.40
N SER A 46 5.41 22.74 -21.25
CA SER A 46 6.42 22.55 -22.28
C SER A 46 6.89 21.10 -22.25
N VAL A 47 6.85 20.40 -23.39
CA VAL A 47 7.32 19.00 -23.51
C VAL A 47 8.75 18.89 -24.05
N ASN A 48 9.36 19.99 -24.48
CA ASN A 48 10.69 20.01 -25.13
C ASN A 48 11.83 19.52 -24.21
N HIS A 49 11.63 19.61 -22.90
CA HIS A 49 12.59 19.19 -21.88
C HIS A 49 12.46 17.71 -21.50
N LEU A 50 11.46 17.00 -22.04
CA LEU A 50 11.27 15.59 -21.74
C LEU A 50 12.38 14.77 -22.39
N ARG A 51 12.95 13.84 -21.63
CA ARG A 51 14.02 12.91 -22.05
C ARG A 51 13.63 11.48 -21.74
N ALA A 52 14.24 10.51 -22.41
CA ALA A 52 13.99 9.08 -22.18
C ALA A 52 14.60 8.60 -20.85
N PHE A 53 13.83 7.89 -20.01
CA PHE A 53 14.33 7.34 -18.74
C PHE A 53 15.47 6.34 -19.00
N GLY A 54 16.54 6.41 -18.22
CA GLY A 54 17.68 5.50 -18.36
C GLY A 54 18.61 5.82 -19.53
N CYS A 55 18.41 6.93 -20.25
CA CYS A 55 19.34 7.34 -21.31
C CYS A 55 20.70 7.77 -20.71
N ARG A 56 21.75 7.67 -21.53
CA ARG A 56 23.08 8.15 -21.14
C ARG A 56 23.09 9.67 -21.13
N CYS A 57 23.70 10.22 -20.11
CA CYS A 57 23.86 11.65 -19.96
C CYS A 57 25.26 12.00 -19.48
N PHE A 58 25.77 13.14 -19.95
CA PHE A 58 27.09 13.66 -19.64
C PHE A 58 26.94 14.94 -18.83
N VAL A 59 27.47 14.93 -17.61
CA VAL A 59 27.33 16.02 -16.64
C VAL A 59 28.61 16.85 -16.63
N LEU A 60 28.50 18.16 -16.82
CA LEU A 60 29.67 19.02 -16.77
C LEU A 60 30.24 19.08 -15.35
N LYS A 61 31.54 18.83 -15.19
CA LYS A 61 32.23 19.01 -13.90
C LYS A 61 32.28 20.51 -13.57
N LYS A 62 31.83 20.90 -12.37
CA LYS A 62 32.01 22.29 -11.89
C LYS A 62 33.50 22.56 -11.73
N ALA A 63 33.93 23.72 -12.24
CA ALA A 63 35.34 24.07 -12.41
C ALA A 63 36.17 23.92 -11.12
N GLY A 64 36.98 22.87 -11.06
CA GLY A 64 38.24 22.81 -10.34
C GLY A 64 39.39 22.88 -11.34
N HIS A 65 40.62 23.10 -10.88
CA HIS A 65 41.84 23.16 -11.70
C HIS A 65 42.11 21.79 -12.35
N THR A 66 41.36 21.50 -13.41
CA THR A 66 41.43 20.25 -14.16
C THR A 66 42.61 20.37 -15.11
N ASP A 67 43.50 19.38 -15.05
CA ASP A 67 44.66 19.35 -15.93
C ASP A 67 44.20 19.34 -17.40
N LYS A 68 45.01 19.87 -18.31
CA LYS A 68 44.65 20.09 -19.74
C LYS A 68 44.11 18.83 -20.45
N PHE A 69 44.36 17.66 -19.88
CA PHE A 69 43.99 16.34 -20.42
C PHE A 69 42.90 15.60 -19.62
N GLU A 70 42.37 16.17 -18.54
CA GLU A 70 41.32 15.50 -17.75
C GLU A 70 39.94 15.60 -18.40
N SER A 71 39.14 14.54 -18.28
CA SER A 71 37.75 14.54 -18.73
C SER A 71 36.95 15.62 -18.00
N ARG A 72 36.30 16.50 -18.77
CA ARG A 72 35.48 17.61 -18.28
C ARG A 72 34.05 17.20 -17.96
N CYS A 73 33.65 15.98 -18.33
CA CYS A 73 32.31 15.45 -18.10
C CYS A 73 32.35 14.19 -17.24
N LEU A 74 31.28 13.99 -16.47
CA LEU A 74 30.99 12.77 -15.74
C LEU A 74 29.92 12.00 -16.49
N ASP A 75 30.15 10.70 -16.68
CA ASP A 75 29.16 9.81 -17.27
C ASP A 75 28.08 9.46 -16.26
N GLY A 76 26.83 9.48 -16.72
CA GLY A 76 25.68 9.19 -15.88
C GLY A 76 24.49 8.60 -16.64
N ILE A 77 23.51 8.18 -15.85
CA ILE A 77 22.23 7.65 -16.30
C ILE A 77 21.12 8.61 -15.86
N PHE A 78 20.27 9.02 -16.79
CA PHE A 78 19.14 9.89 -16.49
C PHE A 78 18.05 9.16 -15.70
N LEU A 79 17.67 9.70 -14.54
CA LEU A 79 16.66 9.11 -13.65
C LEU A 79 15.34 9.90 -13.62
N GLY A 80 15.37 11.21 -13.86
CA GLY A 80 14.14 12.01 -13.87
C GLY A 80 14.35 13.49 -13.61
N TYR A 81 13.33 14.14 -13.07
CA TYR A 81 13.30 15.59 -12.87
C TYR A 81 13.29 15.93 -11.38
N ALA A 82 13.98 17.00 -11.00
CA ALA A 82 13.94 17.49 -9.62
C ALA A 82 12.54 18.00 -9.23
N SER A 83 12.13 17.78 -7.99
CA SER A 83 10.79 18.15 -7.50
C SER A 83 10.60 19.65 -7.30
N SER A 84 11.67 20.36 -6.95
CA SER A 84 11.65 21.78 -6.55
C SER A 84 12.31 22.72 -7.56
N SER A 85 13.02 22.19 -8.57
CA SER A 85 13.81 22.97 -9.51
C SER A 85 13.64 22.50 -10.96
N ARG A 86 14.25 23.22 -11.90
CA ARG A 86 14.30 22.82 -13.33
C ARG A 86 15.44 21.84 -13.63
N ALA A 87 16.12 21.34 -12.61
CA ALA A 87 17.24 20.43 -12.75
C ALA A 87 16.80 19.00 -13.10
N PHE A 88 17.73 18.26 -13.67
CA PHE A 88 17.62 16.84 -13.95
C PHE A 88 18.29 16.04 -12.84
N ARG A 89 17.67 14.92 -12.47
CA ARG A 89 18.22 13.92 -11.54
C ARG A 89 18.90 12.82 -12.35
N MET A 90 20.14 12.52 -12.02
CA MET A 90 20.93 11.52 -12.73
C MET A 90 21.80 10.75 -11.77
N TRP A 91 22.03 9.48 -12.08
CA TRP A 91 23.00 8.64 -11.41
C TRP A 91 24.38 8.83 -12.04
N ILE A 92 25.36 9.30 -11.28
CA ILE A 92 26.75 9.38 -11.75
C ILE A 92 27.42 8.02 -11.56
N LEU A 93 27.96 7.46 -12.64
CA LEU A 93 28.53 6.10 -12.64
C LEU A 93 29.77 6.00 -11.74
N GLU A 94 30.69 6.95 -11.86
CA GLU A 94 31.95 6.97 -11.09
C GLU A 94 31.72 7.17 -9.59
N ALA A 95 30.83 8.10 -9.23
CA ALA A 95 30.61 8.52 -7.85
C ALA A 95 29.51 7.72 -7.14
N LYS A 96 28.78 6.84 -7.87
CA LYS A 96 27.64 6.05 -7.36
C LYS A 96 26.67 6.88 -6.51
N GLN A 97 26.31 8.07 -7.01
CA GLN A 97 25.39 8.99 -6.33
C GLN A 97 24.43 9.67 -7.31
N VAL A 98 23.27 10.06 -6.80
CA VAL A 98 22.31 10.87 -7.56
C VAL A 98 22.67 12.34 -7.43
N VAL A 99 22.84 13.02 -8.57
CA VAL A 99 23.14 14.46 -8.63
C VAL A 99 22.01 15.19 -9.34
N GLU A 100 21.71 16.40 -8.85
CA GLU A 100 20.80 17.34 -9.50
C GLU A 100 21.57 18.45 -10.21
N THR A 101 21.40 18.58 -11.53
CA THR A 101 21.97 19.70 -12.29
C THR A 101 21.18 20.01 -13.56
N CYS A 102 21.35 21.22 -14.08
CA CYS A 102 20.80 21.64 -15.37
C CYS A 102 21.83 21.52 -16.51
N GLU A 103 23.12 21.40 -16.18
CA GLU A 103 24.23 21.40 -17.15
C GLU A 103 24.53 19.97 -17.60
N VAL A 104 23.69 19.48 -18.51
CA VAL A 104 23.68 18.08 -18.94
C VAL A 104 23.50 17.99 -20.45
N SER A 105 24.30 17.15 -21.08
CA SER A 105 24.11 16.70 -22.46
C SER A 105 23.55 15.29 -22.47
N PHE A 106 22.52 15.05 -23.27
CA PHE A 106 21.85 13.74 -23.36
C PHE A 106 22.19 13.05 -24.67
N ASP A 107 22.53 11.77 -24.60
CA ASP A 107 22.63 10.91 -25.77
C ASP A 107 21.46 9.93 -25.78
N GLU A 108 20.46 10.27 -26.60
CA GLU A 108 19.25 9.46 -26.79
C GLU A 108 19.37 8.51 -28.00
N THR A 109 20.48 8.55 -28.75
CA THR A 109 20.67 7.70 -29.94
C THR A 109 20.92 6.24 -29.57
N MET A 110 21.40 6.01 -28.36
CA MET A 110 21.46 4.70 -27.72
C MET A 110 20.16 4.47 -26.96
N SER A 111 19.08 4.14 -27.67
CA SER A 111 17.86 3.64 -27.04
C SER A 111 18.22 2.43 -26.16
N CYS A 112 17.72 2.40 -24.92
CA CYS A 112 18.01 1.39 -23.91
C CYS A 112 17.76 -0.04 -24.42
N THR A 113 18.76 -0.59 -25.10
CA THR A 113 18.81 -1.97 -25.56
C THR A 113 19.99 -2.61 -24.85
N THR A 114 19.81 -2.78 -23.54
CA THR A 114 20.58 -3.68 -22.69
C THR A 114 21.88 -3.16 -22.00
N PRO A 115 22.65 -2.11 -22.37
CA PRO A 115 24.01 -1.97 -21.82
C PRO A 115 24.13 -0.87 -20.75
N ALA A 116 23.09 -0.08 -20.46
CA ALA A 116 23.23 1.13 -19.63
C ALA A 116 23.43 0.80 -18.14
N PHE A 117 22.71 -0.19 -17.61
CA PHE A 117 22.84 -0.64 -16.22
C PHE A 117 23.81 -1.81 -16.04
N GLU A 118 24.23 -2.48 -17.12
CA GLU A 118 25.20 -3.59 -17.08
C GLU A 118 26.67 -3.10 -16.97
N LEU A 119 26.95 -1.83 -17.28
CA LEU A 119 28.31 -1.26 -17.20
C LEU A 119 28.74 -0.81 -15.80
N SER A 120 27.83 -0.82 -14.85
CA SER A 120 28.13 -0.55 -13.46
C SER A 120 27.85 -1.80 -12.66
N ASP A 121 28.90 -2.40 -12.11
CA ASP A 121 28.80 -3.46 -11.12
C ASP A 121 28.00 -2.95 -9.91
N PHE A 122 26.69 -3.14 -9.98
CA PHE A 122 25.79 -2.98 -8.85
C PHE A 122 25.89 -4.26 -8.03
N GLU A 123 26.84 -4.28 -7.09
CA GLU A 123 26.71 -5.16 -5.94
C GLU A 123 25.46 -4.69 -5.18
N ASP A 124 24.40 -5.49 -5.19
CA ASP A 124 23.28 -5.37 -4.26
C ASP A 124 23.82 -5.65 -2.85
N LYS A 125 24.49 -4.66 -2.25
CA LYS A 125 24.82 -4.65 -0.84
C LYS A 125 23.57 -4.21 -0.09
N GLU A 126 22.85 -5.19 0.45
CA GLU A 126 22.01 -4.97 1.64
C GLU A 126 22.92 -4.47 2.77
N GLY A 127 23.04 -3.14 2.86
CA GLY A 127 23.82 -2.47 3.89
C GLY A 127 23.02 -2.36 5.18
N THR A 128 23.32 -3.25 6.12
CA THR A 128 23.14 -3.01 7.56
C THR A 128 23.84 -1.71 7.96
N VAL A 129 23.09 -0.75 8.49
CA VAL A 129 23.66 0.45 9.12
C VAL A 129 24.05 0.06 10.54
N ASP A 130 25.33 -0.25 10.74
CA ASP A 130 25.94 -0.40 12.05
C ASP A 130 26.61 0.94 12.41
N VAL A 131 26.05 1.64 13.39
CA VAL A 131 26.62 2.88 13.93
C VAL A 131 27.53 2.49 15.10
N GLY A 132 28.81 2.32 14.78
CA GLY A 132 29.89 2.18 15.75
C GLY A 132 30.49 3.55 16.09
N ASP A 133 30.31 3.94 17.34
CA ASP A 133 30.83 5.10 18.06
C ASP A 133 32.37 5.20 18.06
N ALA A 134 32.88 6.42 17.89
CA ALA A 134 34.20 6.84 18.36
C ALA A 134 34.21 8.37 18.50
N GLY A 135 34.22 8.82 19.76
CA GLY A 135 34.20 10.23 20.15
C GLY A 135 35.43 11.03 19.71
N ALA A 136 35.23 12.34 19.56
CA ALA A 136 35.75 13.35 20.49
C ALA A 136 35.64 14.77 19.88
N THR A 137 35.47 15.72 20.80
CA THR A 137 35.83 17.15 20.70
C THR A 137 34.94 18.08 19.87
N ALA A 138 34.16 18.87 20.61
CA ALA A 138 33.49 20.08 20.16
C ALA A 138 34.48 21.19 19.76
N PRO A 139 34.13 22.00 18.75
CA PRO A 139 34.57 23.38 18.69
C PRO A 139 33.40 24.37 18.86
N ALA A 140 33.73 25.43 19.59
CA ALA A 140 32.88 26.49 20.06
C ALA A 140 32.22 27.33 18.94
N ALA A 141 31.02 27.79 19.24
CA ALA A 141 30.31 28.82 18.50
C ALA A 141 31.01 30.18 18.62
N ALA A 142 31.04 30.92 17.50
CA ALA A 142 31.41 32.33 17.45
C ALA A 142 30.15 33.19 17.16
N PRO A 143 30.17 34.49 17.51
CA PRO A 143 29.02 35.16 18.15
C PRO A 143 28.22 36.09 17.22
N ALA A 144 27.02 36.47 17.67
CA ALA A 144 26.26 37.62 17.19
C ALA A 144 26.39 38.80 18.19
N PRO A 145 26.23 40.07 17.75
CA PRO A 145 26.83 41.23 18.40
C PRO A 145 25.96 41.89 19.48
N SER A 146 26.64 42.55 20.42
CA SER A 146 26.13 43.31 21.56
C SER A 146 25.74 44.75 21.20
N ALA A 147 24.76 45.31 21.94
CA ALA A 147 24.59 46.74 22.17
C ALA A 147 24.10 47.00 23.62
N THR A 148 25.04 47.48 24.45
CA THR A 148 24.99 48.52 25.51
C THR A 148 23.81 48.70 26.51
N SER A 149 24.12 48.38 27.78
CA SER A 149 24.01 49.13 29.08
C SER A 149 22.81 50.04 29.44
N SER A 150 22.24 49.85 30.65
CA SER A 150 22.50 50.68 31.87
C SER A 150 21.54 50.37 33.07
N ASP A 151 22.15 50.04 34.22
CA ASP A 151 21.91 50.42 35.65
C ASP A 151 20.50 50.48 36.32
N ASP A 152 20.33 49.72 37.43
CA ASP A 152 20.37 50.16 38.86
C ASP A 152 19.27 49.64 39.82
N ASP A 153 19.72 49.33 41.06
CA ASP A 153 19.08 49.30 42.40
C ASP A 153 17.86 48.38 42.70
N GLY A 154 17.65 47.74 43.86
CA GLY A 154 18.30 47.70 45.17
C GLY A 154 17.36 47.03 46.23
N GLY A 155 17.94 46.34 47.24
CA GLY A 155 17.32 45.97 48.55
C GLY A 155 16.34 44.77 48.60
N SER A 156 16.23 43.91 49.62
CA SER A 156 16.77 43.83 50.98
C SER A 156 16.51 42.42 51.58
N LEU A 157 17.44 41.92 52.41
CA LEU A 157 17.34 40.80 53.40
C LEU A 157 16.52 41.24 54.64
N PRO A 158 16.06 40.39 55.62
CA PRO A 158 16.90 39.51 56.49
C PRO A 158 16.26 38.16 56.98
N THR A 159 17.05 37.11 57.29
CA THR A 159 17.50 36.60 58.64
C THR A 159 16.39 35.89 59.46
N ALA A 160 16.51 34.75 60.15
CA ALA A 160 17.59 34.02 60.85
C ALA A 160 17.24 32.50 60.93
N SER A 161 18.19 31.55 60.92
CA SER A 161 18.79 30.85 62.11
C SER A 161 17.74 30.23 63.06
N SER A 162 17.75 28.96 63.50
CA SER A 162 18.85 28.04 63.82
C SER A 162 18.32 26.64 64.24
N SER A 163 19.23 25.65 64.19
CA SER A 163 19.40 24.50 65.11
C SER A 163 18.42 23.29 65.13
N LEU A 164 18.99 22.14 64.73
CA LEU A 164 18.71 20.72 65.06
C LEU A 164 18.62 20.46 66.60
N PRO A 165 18.00 19.35 67.12
CA PRO A 165 18.40 17.95 66.83
C PRO A 165 17.38 16.78 66.94
N ARG A 166 17.66 15.75 66.10
CA ARG A 166 17.71 14.28 66.35
C ARG A 166 16.50 13.45 66.85
N GLN A 167 15.96 12.65 65.91
CA GLN A 167 15.51 11.23 65.94
C GLN A 167 14.46 10.74 66.98
N GLN A 168 13.28 10.28 66.52
CA GLN A 168 12.95 8.84 66.28
C GLN A 168 11.47 8.62 65.86
N ALA A 169 11.29 7.65 64.95
CA ALA A 169 10.14 6.76 64.73
C ALA A 169 8.79 7.28 64.14
N GLN A 170 8.60 6.94 62.85
CA GLN A 170 7.45 6.27 62.21
C GLN A 170 5.99 6.66 62.56
N ALA A 171 5.28 7.24 61.59
CA ALA A 171 3.94 6.81 61.15
C ALA A 171 3.58 7.45 59.78
N GLU A 172 2.78 6.70 59.02
CA GLU A 172 2.42 6.83 57.61
C GLU A 172 1.57 8.07 57.24
N ALA A 173 1.72 8.55 55.99
CA ALA A 173 0.63 8.77 55.00
C ALA A 173 1.01 9.82 53.93
N GLY A 174 1.11 9.36 52.67
CA GLY A 174 0.90 10.12 51.40
C GLY A 174 1.94 11.18 51.02
N PRO A 175 2.35 11.23 49.72
CA PRO A 175 1.64 12.20 48.90
C PRO A 175 1.46 11.83 47.41
N ALA A 176 0.51 12.55 46.83
CA ALA A 176 0.46 13.14 45.48
C ALA A 176 0.61 12.23 44.26
N LYS A 177 -0.48 12.20 43.48
CA LYS A 177 -0.56 11.66 42.12
C LYS A 177 0.47 12.36 41.22
N ASP A 178 1.44 11.58 40.78
CA ASP A 178 2.33 11.94 39.69
C ASP A 178 1.58 11.76 38.36
N VAL A 179 1.71 12.76 37.48
CA VAL A 179 1.11 12.76 36.15
C VAL A 179 1.88 11.75 35.32
N GLY A 180 1.24 10.62 35.01
CA GLY A 180 1.87 9.47 34.35
C GLY A 180 2.69 9.86 33.12
N GLU A 181 4.00 9.85 33.32
CA GLU A 181 5.01 9.84 32.27
C GLU A 181 4.78 8.57 31.43
N VAL A 182 4.47 8.74 30.14
CA VAL A 182 4.31 7.63 29.22
C VAL A 182 5.65 6.91 29.12
N GLN A 183 5.76 5.74 29.77
CA GLN A 183 6.90 4.83 29.59
C GLN A 183 7.03 4.52 28.10
N ARG A 184 8.03 5.12 27.44
CA ARG A 184 8.35 4.85 26.03
C ARG A 184 8.91 3.44 25.83
N ASP A 185 9.47 2.85 26.89
CA ASP A 185 10.16 1.57 26.83
C ASP A 185 9.43 0.49 27.61
N HIS A 186 9.27 -0.67 26.98
CA HIS A 186 8.62 -1.82 27.58
C HIS A 186 9.48 -2.40 28.72
N PRO A 187 8.93 -2.67 29.90
CA PRO A 187 9.71 -3.14 31.02
C PRO A 187 10.33 -4.52 30.76
N PRO A 188 11.61 -4.75 31.13
CA PRO A 188 12.34 -5.98 30.80
C PRO A 188 11.70 -7.27 31.31
N HIS A 189 11.07 -7.21 32.49
CA HIS A 189 10.46 -8.37 33.14
C HIS A 189 9.18 -8.87 32.45
N ARG A 190 8.64 -8.12 31.48
CA ARG A 190 7.48 -8.55 30.66
C ARG A 190 7.90 -9.05 29.26
N MET A 191 9.19 -9.01 28.93
CA MET A 191 9.67 -9.56 27.66
C MET A 191 9.67 -11.08 27.74
N ILE A 192 8.98 -11.73 26.79
CA ILE A 192 8.99 -13.20 26.66
C ILE A 192 10.23 -13.55 25.83
N GLY A 193 11.26 -14.08 26.50
CA GLY A 193 12.55 -14.46 25.88
C GLY A 193 13.75 -13.83 26.59
N ASP A 194 14.93 -14.42 26.42
CA ASP A 194 16.17 -13.90 26.98
C ASP A 194 16.69 -12.70 26.15
N ILE A 195 16.97 -11.57 26.81
CA ILE A 195 17.48 -10.33 26.18
C ILE A 195 18.84 -10.54 25.50
N HIS A 196 19.62 -11.51 25.98
CA HIS A 196 20.93 -11.82 25.40
C HIS A 196 20.86 -12.91 24.32
N GLN A 197 19.70 -13.54 24.16
CA GLN A 197 19.46 -14.51 23.10
C GLN A 197 19.02 -13.75 21.84
N ARG A 198 19.92 -13.70 20.85
CA ARG A 198 19.52 -13.21 19.51
C ARG A 198 18.32 -14.02 19.05
N VAL A 199 17.28 -13.32 18.59
CA VAL A 199 16.18 -13.97 17.88
C VAL A 199 16.79 -14.62 16.64
N THR A 200 16.91 -15.93 16.65
CA THR A 200 17.08 -16.66 15.40
C THR A 200 15.75 -16.53 14.68
N CYS A 201 15.59 -15.48 13.88
CA CYS A 201 14.75 -15.60 12.69
C CYS A 201 15.28 -16.86 12.04
N SER A 202 14.49 -17.93 12.00
CA SER A 202 14.92 -19.16 11.38
C SER A 202 15.36 -18.76 9.97
N SER A 203 16.67 -18.71 9.76
CA SER A 203 17.31 -18.60 8.46
C SER A 203 17.07 -19.95 7.82
N VAL A 204 15.80 -20.23 7.50
CA VAL A 204 15.46 -21.20 6.50
C VAL A 204 15.83 -20.49 5.21
N ASN A 205 17.14 -20.48 4.92
CA ASN A 205 17.74 -20.22 3.62
C ASN A 205 17.38 -21.38 2.67
N SER A 206 16.13 -21.82 2.72
CA SER A 206 15.58 -22.71 1.75
C SER A 206 15.13 -21.82 0.61
N LEU A 207 16.10 -21.35 -0.16
CA LEU A 207 15.87 -21.02 -1.56
C LEU A 207 15.05 -22.15 -2.21
N ALA A 208 15.21 -23.40 -1.75
CA ALA A 208 14.37 -24.54 -2.06
C ALA A 208 12.89 -24.43 -1.61
N PHE A 209 12.52 -23.72 -0.54
CA PHE A 209 11.12 -23.48 -0.15
C PHE A 209 10.47 -22.41 -1.03
N PHE A 210 11.21 -21.34 -1.36
CA PHE A 210 10.76 -20.35 -2.34
C PHE A 210 10.71 -20.92 -3.75
N PHE A 211 11.71 -21.70 -4.18
CA PHE A 211 11.70 -22.43 -5.44
C PHE A 211 10.63 -23.51 -5.46
N HIS A 212 10.39 -24.23 -4.37
CA HIS A 212 9.32 -25.21 -4.28
C HIS A 212 7.95 -24.53 -4.32
N SER A 213 7.75 -23.42 -3.61
CA SER A 213 6.50 -22.65 -3.66
C SER A 213 6.27 -22.05 -5.05
N ALA A 214 7.33 -21.53 -5.69
CA ALA A 214 7.29 -21.05 -7.07
C ALA A 214 7.09 -22.19 -8.08
N TYR A 215 7.67 -23.37 -7.84
CA TYR A 215 7.54 -24.57 -8.68
C TYR A 215 6.15 -25.21 -8.58
N VAL A 216 5.60 -25.30 -7.37
CA VAL A 216 4.22 -25.72 -7.10
C VAL A 216 3.25 -24.71 -7.72
N ALA A 217 3.54 -23.40 -7.63
CA ALA A 217 2.76 -22.38 -8.34
C ALA A 217 2.88 -22.46 -9.87
N THR A 218 3.96 -23.02 -10.42
CA THR A 218 4.07 -23.29 -11.88
C THR A 218 3.33 -24.54 -12.33
N PHE A 219 2.91 -25.43 -11.43
CA PHE A 219 2.23 -26.68 -11.79
C PHE A 219 0.72 -26.58 -11.57
N GLU A 220 0.08 -25.71 -12.35
CA GLU A 220 -1.38 -25.61 -12.39
C GLU A 220 -1.93 -26.74 -13.29
N PRO A 221 -2.84 -27.60 -12.81
CA PRO A 221 -3.37 -28.69 -13.60
C PRO A 221 -4.15 -28.14 -14.80
N GLN A 222 -3.74 -28.54 -16.01
CA GLN A 222 -4.39 -28.08 -17.24
C GLN A 222 -5.76 -28.74 -17.48
N ASP A 223 -5.98 -29.91 -16.87
CA ASP A 223 -7.21 -30.70 -17.02
C ASP A 223 -7.72 -31.25 -15.68
N VAL A 224 -9.03 -31.50 -15.61
CA VAL A 224 -9.71 -32.02 -14.41
C VAL A 224 -9.16 -33.39 -14.01
N SER A 225 -8.87 -34.27 -14.97
CA SER A 225 -8.30 -35.60 -14.69
C SER A 225 -6.94 -35.51 -14.01
N HIS A 226 -6.13 -34.52 -14.39
CA HIS A 226 -4.82 -34.28 -13.79
C HIS A 226 -4.95 -33.67 -12.39
N ALA A 227 -5.90 -32.74 -12.18
CA ALA A 227 -6.21 -32.21 -10.84
C ALA A 227 -6.70 -33.31 -9.89
N LEU A 228 -7.56 -34.23 -10.36
CA LEU A 228 -8.07 -35.34 -9.57
C LEU A 228 -7.01 -36.40 -9.21
N SER A 229 -5.86 -36.40 -9.88
CA SER A 229 -4.76 -37.31 -9.58
C SER A 229 -3.92 -36.87 -8.38
N ASP A 230 -3.99 -35.59 -8.01
CA ASP A 230 -3.25 -35.03 -6.88
C ASP A 230 -4.18 -34.87 -5.66
N PRO A 231 -3.86 -35.55 -4.53
CA PRO A 231 -4.64 -35.44 -3.31
C PRO A 231 -4.80 -34.01 -2.77
N ASN A 232 -3.83 -33.13 -3.00
CA ASN A 232 -3.89 -31.75 -2.49
C ASN A 232 -4.97 -30.94 -3.22
N TRP A 233 -5.08 -31.10 -4.53
CA TRP A 233 -6.12 -30.46 -5.34
C TRP A 233 -7.51 -31.03 -5.00
N VAL A 234 -7.60 -32.34 -4.75
CA VAL A 234 -8.84 -32.98 -4.31
C VAL A 234 -9.28 -32.47 -2.94
N ASN A 235 -8.35 -32.34 -1.99
CA ASN A 235 -8.63 -31.81 -0.66
C ASN A 235 -9.05 -30.34 -0.72
N ALA A 236 -8.34 -29.51 -1.49
CA ALA A 236 -8.71 -28.11 -1.69
C ALA A 236 -10.14 -27.96 -2.29
N MET A 237 -10.50 -28.82 -3.24
CA MET A 237 -11.85 -28.83 -3.81
C MET A 237 -12.91 -29.27 -2.78
N HIS A 238 -12.62 -30.27 -1.95
CA HIS A 238 -13.52 -30.64 -0.84
C HIS A 238 -13.71 -29.49 0.15
N GLU A 239 -12.63 -28.83 0.57
CA GLU A 239 -12.71 -27.68 1.47
C GLU A 239 -13.58 -26.56 0.90
N GLU A 240 -13.44 -26.29 -0.40
CA GLU A 240 -14.24 -25.26 -1.09
C GLU A 240 -15.72 -25.67 -1.22
N LEU A 241 -16.02 -26.94 -1.52
CA LEU A 241 -17.39 -27.45 -1.56
C LEU A 241 -18.06 -27.42 -0.18
N GLU A 242 -17.33 -27.77 0.87
CA GLU A 242 -17.79 -27.64 2.25
C GLU A 242 -18.02 -26.17 2.62
N ASN A 243 -17.16 -25.26 2.17
CA ASN A 243 -17.34 -23.82 2.35
C ASN A 243 -18.64 -23.33 1.68
N PHE A 244 -18.96 -23.84 0.48
CA PHE A 244 -20.23 -23.53 -0.19
C PHE A 244 -21.45 -24.08 0.54
N GLU A 245 -21.34 -25.27 1.11
CA GLU A 245 -22.41 -25.88 1.90
C GLU A 245 -22.66 -25.10 3.21
N ARG A 246 -21.59 -24.78 3.95
CA ARG A 246 -21.65 -23.95 5.18
C ARG A 246 -22.28 -22.58 4.92
N ASN A 247 -21.96 -21.98 3.77
CA ASN A 247 -22.49 -20.68 3.38
C ASN A 247 -23.88 -20.75 2.71
N HIS A 248 -24.46 -21.94 2.55
CA HIS A 248 -25.73 -22.18 1.85
C HIS A 248 -25.77 -21.52 0.46
N VAL A 249 -24.68 -21.65 -0.30
CA VAL A 249 -24.51 -21.00 -1.61
C VAL A 249 -25.51 -21.54 -2.63
N TRP A 250 -25.86 -22.82 -2.55
CA TRP A 250 -26.77 -23.47 -3.48
C TRP A 250 -27.69 -24.51 -2.83
N ASN A 251 -28.71 -24.90 -3.58
CA ASN A 251 -29.57 -26.04 -3.27
C ASN A 251 -29.54 -27.05 -4.43
N ILE A 252 -29.52 -28.35 -4.12
CA ILE A 252 -29.64 -29.41 -5.12
C ILE A 252 -31.10 -29.53 -5.56
N VAL A 253 -31.37 -29.33 -6.84
CA VAL A 253 -32.73 -29.38 -7.42
C VAL A 253 -32.74 -30.16 -8.72
N GLU A 254 -33.93 -30.61 -9.12
CA GLU A 254 -34.11 -31.23 -10.44
C GLU A 254 -33.98 -30.18 -11.54
N PRO A 255 -33.32 -30.52 -12.67
CA PRO A 255 -33.11 -29.58 -13.76
C PRO A 255 -34.45 -29.17 -14.38
N PRO A 256 -34.73 -27.86 -14.51
CA PRO A 256 -35.94 -27.38 -15.17
C PRO A 256 -35.96 -27.79 -16.66
N PRO A 257 -37.12 -28.09 -17.25
CA PRO A 257 -37.24 -28.66 -18.60
C PRO A 257 -36.68 -27.77 -19.73
N ASN A 258 -36.44 -26.48 -19.49
CA ASN A 258 -35.91 -25.53 -20.48
C ASN A 258 -34.66 -24.76 -20.02
N CYS A 259 -34.02 -25.15 -18.91
CA CYS A 259 -32.85 -24.45 -18.41
C CYS A 259 -31.55 -25.11 -18.89
N ARG A 260 -30.58 -24.30 -19.35
CA ARG A 260 -29.23 -24.77 -19.67
C ARG A 260 -28.32 -24.51 -18.46
N PRO A 261 -28.05 -25.51 -17.63
CA PRO A 261 -27.17 -25.32 -16.47
C PRO A 261 -25.76 -24.96 -16.95
N ILE A 262 -25.17 -23.96 -16.28
CA ILE A 262 -23.82 -23.47 -16.55
C ILE A 262 -22.82 -24.57 -16.19
N CYS A 263 -21.92 -24.87 -17.13
CA CYS A 263 -20.74 -25.70 -16.89
C CYS A 263 -19.58 -24.82 -16.40
N THR A 264 -18.50 -25.44 -15.92
CA THR A 264 -17.25 -24.78 -15.48
C THR A 264 -16.61 -23.84 -16.53
N LYS A 265 -17.03 -23.90 -17.80
CA LYS A 265 -16.65 -22.95 -18.86
C LYS A 265 -17.87 -22.18 -19.36
N TRP A 266 -17.75 -20.86 -19.36
CA TRP A 266 -18.77 -19.92 -19.80
C TRP A 266 -19.16 -20.15 -21.27
N LYS A 267 -20.47 -20.21 -21.52
CA LYS A 267 -21.06 -20.05 -22.86
C LYS A 267 -21.97 -18.81 -22.84
N GLU A 268 -21.75 -17.92 -23.79
CA GLU A 268 -22.47 -16.67 -23.96
C GLU A 268 -23.95 -16.95 -24.35
N GLY A 269 -24.91 -16.39 -23.62
CA GLY A 269 -26.32 -16.44 -24.03
C GLY A 269 -27.40 -16.62 -22.94
N ILE A 270 -27.20 -16.12 -21.72
CA ILE A 270 -28.30 -16.01 -20.73
C ILE A 270 -28.51 -14.53 -20.44
N ASP A 271 -29.72 -14.02 -20.71
CA ASP A 271 -30.05 -12.60 -20.82
C ASP A 271 -29.44 -11.71 -19.73
N TYR A 272 -28.81 -10.64 -20.23
CA TYR A 272 -27.81 -9.80 -19.58
C TYR A 272 -28.26 -8.34 -19.59
N GLU A 273 -29.22 -7.98 -18.74
CA GLU A 273 -29.77 -6.61 -18.78
C GLU A 273 -28.95 -5.64 -17.89
N GLU A 274 -28.42 -6.05 -16.74
CA GLU A 274 -27.60 -5.16 -15.87
C GLU A 274 -26.45 -5.87 -15.12
N THR A 275 -25.22 -5.73 -15.60
CA THR A 275 -23.99 -6.32 -15.01
C THR A 275 -23.07 -5.31 -14.33
N PHE A 276 -23.39 -4.03 -14.38
CA PHE A 276 -22.47 -2.99 -13.92
C PHE A 276 -22.40 -2.92 -12.39
N ALA A 277 -21.24 -3.26 -11.83
CA ALA A 277 -20.88 -2.94 -10.45
C ALA A 277 -20.02 -1.67 -10.44
N PRO A 278 -20.31 -0.68 -9.58
CA PRO A 278 -19.48 0.50 -9.47
C PRO A 278 -18.12 0.13 -8.84
N VAL A 279 -17.04 0.58 -9.47
CA VAL A 279 -15.67 0.37 -9.00
C VAL A 279 -15.05 1.73 -8.70
N ALA A 280 -14.37 1.85 -7.54
CA ALA A 280 -13.68 3.08 -7.19
C ALA A 280 -12.60 3.39 -8.24
N ARG A 281 -12.60 4.62 -8.73
CA ARG A 281 -11.56 5.07 -9.66
C ARG A 281 -10.27 5.32 -8.90
N LEU A 282 -9.13 5.09 -9.55
CA LEU A 282 -7.82 5.37 -8.95
C LEU A 282 -7.68 6.83 -8.54
N GLU A 283 -8.30 7.76 -9.27
CA GLU A 283 -8.34 9.17 -8.89
C GLU A 283 -9.07 9.41 -7.56
N ALA A 284 -10.17 8.70 -7.30
CA ALA A 284 -10.92 8.81 -6.05
C ALA A 284 -10.07 8.29 -4.87
N ILE A 285 -9.42 7.14 -5.04
CA ILE A 285 -8.51 6.57 -4.03
C ILE A 285 -7.36 7.54 -3.75
N ARG A 286 -6.75 8.14 -4.79
CA ARG A 286 -5.68 9.14 -4.60
C ARG A 286 -6.15 10.39 -3.86
N ILE A 287 -7.34 10.88 -4.17
CA ILE A 287 -7.94 12.03 -3.46
C ILE A 287 -8.20 11.67 -2.00
N LEU A 288 -8.72 10.47 -1.73
CA LEU A 288 -8.93 9.97 -0.37
C LEU A 288 -7.61 9.93 0.41
N LEU A 289 -6.56 9.34 -0.15
CA LEU A 289 -5.25 9.26 0.50
C LEU A 289 -4.67 10.65 0.80
N ALA A 290 -4.78 11.59 -0.14
CA ALA A 290 -4.35 12.97 0.06
C ALA A 290 -5.17 13.66 1.17
N PHE A 291 -6.49 13.47 1.19
CA PHE A 291 -7.37 14.02 2.21
C PHE A 291 -7.04 13.48 3.61
N VAL A 292 -6.86 12.17 3.72
CA VAL A 292 -6.51 11.47 4.97
C VAL A 292 -5.16 11.95 5.49
N ALA A 293 -4.17 12.13 4.61
CA ALA A 293 -2.86 12.67 4.99
C ALA A 293 -2.95 14.10 5.55
N ILE A 294 -3.75 14.97 4.92
CA ILE A 294 -3.97 16.35 5.40
C ILE A 294 -4.69 16.37 6.75
N LYS A 295 -5.63 15.44 6.96
CA LYS A 295 -6.42 15.34 8.20
C LYS A 295 -5.73 14.55 9.31
N GLY A 296 -4.60 13.91 9.04
CA GLY A 296 -3.90 13.05 9.99
C GLY A 296 -4.69 11.80 10.38
N PHE A 297 -5.57 11.31 9.50
CA PHE A 297 -6.37 10.11 9.76
C PHE A 297 -5.53 8.85 9.59
N LYS A 298 -5.75 7.84 10.44
CA LYS A 298 -5.17 6.51 10.26
C LYS A 298 -6.08 5.70 9.33
N LEU A 299 -5.53 5.29 8.19
CA LEU A 299 -6.21 4.44 7.23
C LEU A 299 -6.00 2.96 7.58
N GLN A 300 -7.02 2.15 7.35
CA GLN A 300 -6.99 0.70 7.43
C GLN A 300 -7.54 0.12 6.12
N GLN A 301 -7.01 -1.04 5.73
CA GLN A 301 -7.53 -1.84 4.63
C GLN A 301 -8.02 -3.16 5.21
N MET A 302 -9.16 -3.62 4.71
CA MET A 302 -9.73 -4.92 5.03
C MET A 302 -10.10 -5.62 3.74
N ASP A 303 -9.70 -6.89 3.63
CA ASP A 303 -10.10 -7.80 2.57
C ASP A 303 -11.22 -8.71 3.10
N VAL A 304 -12.31 -8.82 2.35
CA VAL A 304 -13.43 -9.69 2.73
C VAL A 304 -13.25 -11.04 2.07
N LYS A 305 -12.94 -12.05 2.88
CA LYS A 305 -12.85 -13.44 2.40
C LYS A 305 -14.16 -13.87 1.77
N SER A 306 -14.09 -14.48 0.60
CA SER A 306 -15.27 -14.97 -0.12
C SER A 306 -16.33 -13.88 -0.37
N ALA A 307 -15.91 -12.62 -0.58
CA ALA A 307 -16.80 -11.46 -0.75
C ALA A 307 -18.01 -11.72 -1.66
N PHE A 308 -17.80 -12.35 -2.82
CA PHE A 308 -18.88 -12.63 -3.76
C PHE A 308 -19.89 -13.66 -3.24
N LEU A 309 -19.47 -14.64 -2.42
CA LEU A 309 -20.38 -15.61 -1.80
C LEU A 309 -21.34 -14.96 -0.80
N ASN A 310 -21.06 -13.74 -0.36
CA ASN A 310 -21.97 -12.96 0.50
C ASN A 310 -23.05 -12.21 -0.31
N GLY A 311 -22.89 -12.07 -1.62
CA GLY A 311 -23.88 -11.46 -2.51
C GLY A 311 -25.02 -12.42 -2.83
N PHE A 312 -26.27 -11.99 -2.62
CA PHE A 312 -27.44 -12.76 -3.05
C PHE A 312 -27.73 -12.53 -4.52
N ILE A 313 -28.13 -13.60 -5.21
CA ILE A 313 -28.58 -13.55 -6.61
C ILE A 313 -30.10 -13.67 -6.62
N GLU A 314 -30.77 -12.80 -7.37
CA GLU A 314 -32.22 -12.85 -7.57
C GLU A 314 -32.59 -13.71 -8.78
N GLU A 315 -31.67 -13.79 -9.75
CA GLU A 315 -31.79 -14.56 -10.97
C GLU A 315 -31.66 -16.07 -10.73
N GLU A 316 -32.38 -16.86 -11.52
CA GLU A 316 -32.31 -18.32 -11.42
C GLU A 316 -31.10 -18.85 -12.19
N VAL A 317 -29.98 -19.01 -11.48
CA VAL A 317 -28.75 -19.59 -12.03
C VAL A 317 -28.62 -21.04 -11.60
N TYR A 318 -28.46 -21.93 -12.57
CA TYR A 318 -28.25 -23.35 -12.34
C TYR A 318 -26.85 -23.75 -12.80
N VAL A 319 -26.14 -24.55 -12.00
CA VAL A 319 -24.77 -25.00 -12.25
C VAL A 319 -24.73 -26.53 -12.18
N ARG A 320 -23.96 -27.16 -13.06
CA ARG A 320 -23.75 -28.61 -12.99
C ARG A 320 -22.85 -28.97 -11.81
N GLN A 321 -22.99 -30.20 -11.33
CA GLN A 321 -22.08 -30.72 -10.31
C GLN A 321 -20.66 -30.81 -10.89
N PRO A 322 -19.62 -30.47 -10.10
CA PRO A 322 -18.25 -30.55 -10.56
C PRO A 322 -17.87 -32.01 -10.85
N PRO A 323 -17.25 -32.30 -12.02
CA PRO A 323 -16.85 -33.66 -12.36
C PRO A 323 -15.93 -34.26 -11.30
N GLY A 324 -16.23 -35.48 -10.85
CA GLY A 324 -15.48 -36.16 -9.79
C GLY A 324 -15.97 -35.89 -8.36
N PHE A 325 -16.89 -34.94 -8.18
CA PHE A 325 -17.48 -34.58 -6.87
C PHE A 325 -19.02 -34.63 -6.90
N GLU A 326 -19.56 -35.46 -7.79
CA GLU A 326 -21.00 -35.64 -7.97
C GLU A 326 -21.61 -36.40 -6.79
N SER A 327 -22.81 -35.99 -6.38
CA SER A 327 -23.54 -36.67 -5.33
C SER A 327 -24.00 -38.04 -5.80
N ALA A 328 -23.53 -39.10 -5.14
CA ALA A 328 -23.94 -40.48 -5.42
C ALA A 328 -25.47 -40.71 -5.30
N LYS A 329 -26.18 -39.87 -4.53
CA LYS A 329 -27.64 -39.95 -4.36
C LYS A 329 -28.42 -39.15 -5.42
N PHE A 330 -27.79 -38.17 -6.05
CA PHE A 330 -28.46 -37.18 -6.89
C PHE A 330 -27.64 -36.87 -8.16
N LEU A 331 -27.24 -37.92 -8.89
CA LEU A 331 -26.39 -37.81 -10.09
C LEU A 331 -26.98 -36.87 -11.16
N ASP A 332 -28.29 -36.95 -11.41
CA ASP A 332 -28.96 -36.17 -12.46
C ASP A 332 -29.44 -34.78 -12.01
N ARG A 333 -29.09 -34.35 -10.79
CA ARG A 333 -29.52 -33.06 -10.24
C ARG A 333 -28.50 -31.95 -10.50
N VAL A 334 -28.97 -30.71 -10.44
CA VAL A 334 -28.15 -29.51 -10.63
C VAL A 334 -28.18 -28.63 -9.38
N TYR A 335 -27.17 -27.80 -9.21
CA TYR A 335 -27.13 -26.79 -8.15
C TYR A 335 -27.87 -25.53 -8.60
N LYS A 336 -28.92 -25.13 -7.88
CA LYS A 336 -29.53 -23.80 -8.02
C LYS A 336 -28.81 -22.85 -7.07
N LEU A 337 -28.16 -21.83 -7.63
CA LEU A 337 -27.44 -20.83 -6.84
C LEU A 337 -28.44 -19.92 -6.12
N ARG A 338 -28.13 -19.61 -4.86
CA ARG A 338 -28.77 -18.56 -4.06
C ARG A 338 -27.85 -17.36 -3.85
N LYS A 339 -26.55 -17.62 -3.85
CA LYS A 339 -25.48 -16.64 -3.68
C LYS A 339 -24.59 -16.62 -4.91
N ALA A 340 -23.86 -15.52 -5.10
CA ALA A 340 -23.00 -15.36 -6.25
C ALA A 340 -21.72 -16.18 -6.12
N LEU A 341 -21.34 -16.85 -7.20
CA LEU A 341 -20.07 -17.55 -7.34
C LEU A 341 -19.05 -16.68 -8.07
N TYR A 342 -17.77 -16.93 -7.81
CA TYR A 342 -16.67 -16.37 -8.58
C TYR A 342 -16.83 -16.70 -10.07
N GLY A 343 -16.47 -15.73 -10.91
CA GLY A 343 -16.60 -15.82 -12.37
C GLY A 343 -17.98 -15.43 -12.91
N LEU A 344 -19.03 -15.37 -12.10
CA LEU A 344 -20.33 -14.84 -12.56
C LEU A 344 -20.19 -13.35 -12.87
N LYS A 345 -20.65 -12.89 -14.05
CA LYS A 345 -20.59 -11.46 -14.43
C LYS A 345 -21.33 -10.56 -13.44
N GLN A 346 -22.35 -11.08 -12.78
CA GLN A 346 -23.18 -10.39 -11.79
C GLN A 346 -22.64 -10.45 -10.36
N ALA A 347 -21.62 -11.28 -10.07
CA ALA A 347 -21.10 -11.46 -8.72
C ALA A 347 -20.62 -10.17 -8.05
N PRO A 348 -19.84 -9.29 -8.72
CA PRO A 348 -19.42 -8.03 -8.13
C PRO A 348 -20.61 -7.10 -7.82
N ARG A 349 -21.67 -7.13 -8.64
CA ARG A 349 -22.88 -6.31 -8.45
C ARG A 349 -23.67 -6.80 -7.24
N ALA A 350 -23.90 -8.11 -7.14
CA ALA A 350 -24.60 -8.73 -6.02
C ALA A 350 -23.90 -8.46 -4.69
N TRP A 351 -22.56 -8.59 -4.67
CA TRP A 351 -21.74 -8.23 -3.53
C TRP A 351 -21.86 -6.76 -3.15
N TYR A 352 -21.64 -5.85 -4.09
CA TYR A 352 -21.75 -4.42 -3.83
C TYR A 352 -23.16 -4.02 -3.34
N ALA A 353 -24.23 -4.60 -3.90
CA ALA A 353 -25.60 -4.33 -3.47
C ALA A 353 -25.85 -4.76 -2.01
N ARG A 354 -25.32 -5.91 -1.60
CA ARG A 354 -25.38 -6.40 -0.21
C ARG A 354 -24.62 -5.46 0.72
N LEU A 355 -23.37 -5.13 0.39
CA LEU A 355 -22.52 -4.27 1.19
C LEU A 355 -23.09 -2.84 1.30
N LYS A 356 -23.58 -2.27 0.20
CA LYS A 356 -24.28 -0.98 0.19
C LYS A 356 -25.48 -1.00 1.13
N SER A 357 -26.33 -2.02 1.04
CA SER A 357 -27.52 -2.15 1.90
C SER A 357 -27.14 -2.24 3.38
N PHE A 358 -26.05 -2.93 3.69
CA PHE A 358 -25.49 -3.00 5.03
C PHE A 358 -25.01 -1.63 5.54
N LEU A 359 -24.18 -0.92 4.76
CA LEU A 359 -23.66 0.40 5.14
C LEU A 359 -24.77 1.44 5.32
N LEU A 360 -25.77 1.45 4.44
CA LEU A 360 -26.93 2.35 4.56
C LEU A 360 -27.75 2.08 5.83
N LYS A 361 -27.94 0.80 6.20
CA LYS A 361 -28.58 0.43 7.48
C LYS A 361 -27.75 0.88 8.68
N SER A 362 -26.43 0.85 8.57
CA SER A 362 -25.48 1.36 9.56
C SER A 362 -25.34 2.90 9.57
N ARG A 363 -26.30 3.63 8.97
CA ARG A 363 -26.39 5.11 8.92
C ARG A 363 -25.28 5.81 8.12
N PHE A 364 -24.59 5.10 7.24
CA PHE A 364 -23.68 5.74 6.30
C PHE A 364 -24.46 6.47 5.21
N VAL A 365 -23.89 7.59 4.76
CA VAL A 365 -24.36 8.35 3.62
C VAL A 365 -23.44 8.06 2.44
N MET A 366 -24.03 7.68 1.31
CA MET A 366 -23.30 7.43 0.07
C MET A 366 -22.89 8.76 -0.58
N GLY A 367 -21.69 8.80 -1.16
CA GLY A 367 -21.20 9.95 -1.91
C GLY A 367 -22.09 10.30 -3.10
N SER A 368 -22.27 11.61 -3.36
CA SER A 368 -23.10 12.10 -4.46
C SER A 368 -22.45 11.88 -5.83
N VAL A 369 -21.13 12.02 -5.90
CA VAL A 369 -20.34 11.87 -7.13
C VAL A 369 -19.81 10.45 -7.27
N ASP A 370 -19.15 9.94 -6.22
CA ASP A 370 -18.62 8.58 -6.18
C ASP A 370 -19.54 7.68 -5.34
N LYS A 371 -20.19 6.73 -6.01
CA LYS A 371 -21.09 5.74 -5.37
C LYS A 371 -20.35 4.70 -4.54
N THR A 372 -19.03 4.60 -4.68
CA THR A 372 -18.20 3.66 -3.92
C THR A 372 -17.63 4.27 -2.63
N LEU A 373 -17.88 5.57 -2.41
CA LEU A 373 -17.51 6.30 -1.22
C LEU A 373 -18.71 6.39 -0.25
N PHE A 374 -18.47 6.10 1.02
CA PHE A 374 -19.45 6.17 2.11
C PHE A 374 -18.88 6.99 3.27
N LEU A 375 -19.73 7.81 3.87
CA LEU A 375 -19.39 8.72 4.95
C LEU A 375 -20.32 8.49 6.14
N LEU A 376 -19.76 8.37 7.33
CA LEU A 376 -20.51 8.35 8.58
C LEU A 376 -20.07 9.54 9.42
N SER A 377 -21.04 10.37 9.82
CA SER A 377 -20.79 11.48 10.75
C SER A 377 -21.50 11.21 12.08
N ARG A 378 -20.75 11.21 13.18
CA ARG A 378 -21.29 11.08 14.55
C ARG A 378 -20.68 12.15 15.44
N GLY A 379 -21.48 13.13 15.86
CA GLY A 379 -21.05 14.11 16.87
C GLY A 379 -19.84 14.96 16.50
N GLY A 380 -19.60 15.20 15.20
CA GLY A 380 -18.41 15.91 14.71
C GLY A 380 -17.29 14.98 14.23
N ASP A 381 -17.31 13.71 14.64
CA ASP A 381 -16.41 12.69 14.10
C ASP A 381 -16.88 12.21 12.74
N THR A 382 -15.91 11.94 11.87
CA THR A 382 -16.14 11.47 10.50
C THR A 382 -15.39 10.18 10.26
N LEU A 383 -16.08 9.17 9.73
CA LEU A 383 -15.49 7.96 9.16
C LEU A 383 -15.78 7.92 7.68
N ILE A 384 -14.73 7.61 6.93
CA ILE A 384 -14.74 7.50 5.49
C ILE A 384 -14.46 6.05 5.15
N VAL A 385 -15.26 5.51 4.24
CA VAL A 385 -15.15 4.14 3.74
C VAL A 385 -15.20 4.20 2.22
N GLN A 386 -14.19 3.67 1.56
CA GLN A 386 -14.09 3.55 0.11
C GLN A 386 -14.01 2.07 -0.24
N ILE A 387 -14.89 1.64 -1.14
CA ILE A 387 -14.98 0.25 -1.57
C ILE A 387 -14.29 0.10 -2.93
N TYR A 388 -13.37 -0.84 -3.03
CA TYR A 388 -12.73 -1.23 -4.29
C TYR A 388 -12.87 -2.73 -4.48
N VAL A 389 -13.97 -3.15 -5.13
CA VAL A 389 -14.30 -4.57 -5.34
C VAL A 389 -14.39 -5.32 -4.00
N ASP A 390 -13.39 -6.11 -3.65
CA ASP A 390 -13.35 -6.93 -2.43
C ASP A 390 -12.58 -6.22 -1.30
N ASP A 391 -11.78 -5.21 -1.65
CA ASP A 391 -11.03 -4.38 -0.71
C ASP A 391 -11.89 -3.24 -0.17
N ILE A 392 -11.83 -3.05 1.15
CA ILE A 392 -12.49 -1.95 1.84
C ILE A 392 -11.42 -1.11 2.53
N ILE A 393 -11.27 0.11 2.06
CA ILE A 393 -10.33 1.10 2.58
C ILE A 393 -11.12 2.07 3.46
N PHE A 394 -10.77 2.20 4.73
CA PHE A 394 -11.50 3.07 5.64
C PHE A 394 -10.60 3.78 6.65
N GLY A 395 -11.07 4.90 7.17
CA GLY A 395 -10.33 5.71 8.14
C GLY A 395 -11.17 6.89 8.62
N GLY A 396 -10.83 7.43 9.79
CA GLY A 396 -11.63 8.48 10.40
C GLY A 396 -10.89 9.31 11.44
N SER A 397 -11.59 10.30 11.99
CA SER A 397 -11.07 11.22 12.99
C SER A 397 -10.84 10.57 14.35
N PHE A 398 -11.69 9.60 14.72
CA PHE A 398 -11.66 8.97 16.04
C PHE A 398 -11.38 7.48 15.95
N HIS A 399 -10.31 7.03 16.61
CA HIS A 399 -9.83 5.66 16.54
C HIS A 399 -10.88 4.64 16.99
N ALA A 400 -11.64 4.93 18.07
CA ALA A 400 -12.64 3.98 18.56
C ALA A 400 -13.76 3.74 17.54
N LEU A 401 -14.08 4.76 16.74
CA LEU A 401 -15.11 4.65 15.72
C LEU A 401 -14.62 3.78 14.54
N VAL A 402 -13.34 3.92 14.16
CA VAL A 402 -12.67 3.04 13.18
C VAL A 402 -12.63 1.59 13.67
N SER A 403 -12.22 1.34 14.92
CA SER A 403 -12.20 0.00 15.51
C SER A 403 -13.59 -0.63 15.60
N SER A 404 -14.60 0.14 16.03
CA SER A 404 -15.97 -0.35 16.11
C SER A 404 -16.53 -0.75 14.74
N PHE A 405 -16.15 -0.01 13.69
CA PHE A 405 -16.54 -0.35 12.32
C PHE A 405 -15.86 -1.64 11.86
N ALA A 406 -14.54 -1.79 12.11
CA ALA A 406 -13.81 -3.01 11.78
C ALA A 406 -14.43 -4.24 12.47
N GLU A 407 -14.72 -4.16 13.77
CA GLU A 407 -15.37 -5.25 14.51
C GLU A 407 -16.78 -5.58 14.00
N GLN A 408 -17.56 -4.56 13.63
CA GLN A 408 -18.90 -4.77 13.08
C GLN A 408 -18.82 -5.47 11.71
N MET A 409 -17.91 -5.04 10.85
CA MET A 409 -17.69 -5.66 9.55
C MET A 409 -17.22 -7.12 9.71
N SER A 410 -16.31 -7.40 10.64
CA SER A 410 -15.83 -8.76 10.91
C SER A 410 -16.88 -9.68 11.51
N ARG A 411 -17.95 -9.14 12.12
CA ARG A 411 -19.04 -9.97 12.67
C ARG A 411 -20.11 -10.28 11.64
N ASP A 412 -20.41 -9.34 10.76
CA ASP A 412 -21.56 -9.41 9.86
C ASP A 412 -21.20 -9.88 8.44
N LEU A 413 -19.91 -9.90 8.06
CA LEU A 413 -19.44 -10.18 6.69
C LEU A 413 -18.29 -11.21 6.59
N THR A 414 -17.68 -11.63 7.70
CA THR A 414 -16.77 -12.79 7.79
C THR A 414 -17.34 -13.80 8.75
#